data_AF-A0A846PHV3-F1
#
_entry.id   AF-A0A846PHV3-F1
#
_cell.length_a   1.000
_cell.length_b   1.000
_cell.length_c   1.000
_cell.angle_alpha   90.00
_cell.angle_beta   90.00
_cell.angle_gamma   90.00
#
_symmetry.space_group_name_H-M   'P 1'
#
loop_
_entity.id
_entity.type
_entity.pdbx_description
1 polymer ?
#
loop_
_entity_poly.entity_id
_entity_poly.type
_entity_poly.pdbx_seq_one_letter_code
_entity_poly.pdbx_strand_id
1 'polypeptide(L)'
;MKTTKSSNRKLVYSVVLVTIVLLAVLIGYYMFFQSRTEDWTAAIIDQLATEAALINQSIAFNITATSILNASRFEVKYHPSTDITVDFYKDLPSKSGKIALLRVHGAVRNESDFVDLFTSEPYDEGKALQHYVPVYGSQISHAEFLTPPYNEYFAIGPTFVGSSMQGRFDSNCVIILMGCNTLNETTMAEALVSRGAKVVIGWTNWVELSDTDSSTISLLRYLLAKDPYTVRGAIQRINQLDHPPFGATLDYYPHTEEAGDYVVLTRKNETSSGFVRGFFQIVFMATLAKWKRSRVVNLLN
;
A
#
# COMPACT_ATOMS: atom_id res chain seq x y z
N MET A 1 -45.57 50.40 -31.69
CA MET A 1 -44.43 49.46 -31.59
C MET A 1 -43.92 49.43 -30.15
N LYS A 2 -44.31 48.43 -29.35
CA LYS A 2 -43.79 48.22 -27.98
C LYS A 2 -42.51 47.38 -28.07
N THR A 3 -41.46 47.86 -27.43
CA THR A 3 -40.07 47.41 -27.59
C THR A 3 -39.80 46.07 -26.89
N THR A 4 -39.34 45.08 -27.65
CA THR A 4 -38.92 43.73 -27.22
C THR A 4 -37.60 43.69 -26.43
N LYS A 5 -37.18 44.80 -25.81
CA LYS A 5 -35.84 44.95 -25.19
C LYS A 5 -35.75 44.34 -23.77
N SER A 6 -36.89 44.07 -23.13
CA SER A 6 -36.98 43.54 -21.75
C SER A 6 -36.69 42.03 -21.66
N SER A 7 -37.08 41.26 -22.68
CA SER A 7 -36.98 39.79 -22.68
C SER A 7 -35.52 39.31 -22.68
N ASN A 8 -34.65 39.96 -23.46
CA ASN A 8 -33.24 39.56 -23.59
C ASN A 8 -32.44 39.72 -22.30
N ARG A 9 -32.77 40.72 -21.45
CA ARG A 9 -32.10 40.90 -20.16
C ARG A 9 -32.45 39.77 -19.18
N LYS A 10 -33.72 39.36 -19.13
CA LYS A 10 -34.17 38.23 -18.29
C LYS A 10 -33.54 36.92 -18.71
N LEU A 11 -33.38 36.69 -20.03
CA LEU A 11 -32.69 35.52 -20.56
C LEU A 11 -31.21 35.50 -20.15
N VAL A 12 -30.52 36.65 -20.27
CA VAL A 12 -29.11 36.77 -19.87
C VAL A 12 -28.93 36.52 -18.37
N TYR A 13 -29.77 37.10 -17.51
CA TYR A 13 -29.70 36.84 -16.07
C TYR A 13 -29.97 35.38 -15.72
N SER A 14 -30.92 34.74 -16.42
CA SER A 14 -31.22 33.32 -16.22
C SER A 14 -30.05 32.42 -16.61
N VAL A 15 -29.40 32.67 -17.75
CA VAL A 15 -28.22 31.91 -18.20
C VAL A 15 -27.05 32.11 -17.22
N VAL A 16 -26.79 33.34 -16.78
CA VAL A 16 -25.73 33.63 -15.80
C VAL A 16 -26.00 32.91 -14.48
N LEU A 17 -27.23 32.95 -13.98
CA LEU A 17 -27.61 32.27 -12.74
C LEU A 17 -27.43 30.75 -12.83
N VAL A 18 -27.89 30.12 -13.92
CA VAL A 18 -27.73 28.67 -14.15
C VAL A 18 -26.26 28.29 -14.23
N THR A 19 -25.44 29.13 -14.88
CA THR A 19 -23.99 28.88 -14.99
C THR A 19 -23.30 28.97 -13.63
N ILE A 20 -23.68 29.94 -12.78
CA ILE A 20 -23.16 30.07 -11.42
C ILE A 20 -23.55 28.85 -10.57
N VAL A 21 -24.80 28.39 -10.67
CA VAL A 21 -25.28 27.21 -9.93
C VAL A 21 -24.55 25.95 -10.39
N LEU A 22 -24.37 25.74 -11.69
CA LEU A 22 -23.62 24.60 -12.22
C LEU A 22 -22.15 24.64 -11.77
N LEU A 23 -21.50 25.81 -11.78
CA LEU A 23 -20.15 25.97 -11.27
C LEU A 23 -20.08 25.70 -9.77
N ALA A 24 -21.04 26.18 -8.97
CA ALA A 24 -21.09 25.92 -7.54
C ALA A 24 -21.29 24.43 -7.22
N VAL A 25 -22.13 23.73 -8.00
CA VAL A 25 -22.32 22.27 -7.89
C VAL A 25 -21.05 21.54 -8.30
N LEU A 26 -20.38 21.96 -9.36
CA LEU A 26 -19.15 21.32 -9.85
C LEU A 26 -17.98 21.57 -8.90
N ILE A 27 -17.87 22.77 -8.33
CA ILE A 27 -16.92 23.10 -7.26
C ILE A 27 -17.27 22.31 -6.00
N GLY A 28 -18.54 22.26 -5.59
CA GLY A 28 -19.00 21.49 -4.44
C GLY A 28 -18.71 20.00 -4.61
N TYR A 29 -18.94 19.45 -5.80
CA TYR A 29 -18.57 18.09 -6.17
C TYR A 29 -17.04 17.89 -6.11
N TYR A 30 -16.26 18.81 -6.68
CA TYR A 30 -14.80 18.71 -6.68
C TYR A 30 -14.24 18.81 -5.25
N MET A 31 -14.78 19.71 -4.43
CA MET A 31 -14.42 19.86 -3.02
C MET A 31 -14.83 18.65 -2.19
N PHE A 32 -16.02 18.09 -2.42
CA PHE A 32 -16.53 16.93 -1.70
C PHE A 32 -15.81 15.62 -2.08
N PHE A 33 -15.40 15.47 -3.34
CA PHE A 33 -14.62 14.31 -3.80
C PHE A 33 -13.12 14.47 -3.54
N GLN A 34 -12.54 15.69 -3.56
CA GLN A 34 -11.18 15.94 -3.05
C GLN A 34 -11.09 15.87 -1.53
N SER A 35 -12.20 16.05 -0.79
CA SER A 35 -12.20 15.95 0.68
C SER A 35 -12.19 14.52 1.20
N ARG A 36 -12.11 13.49 0.34
CA ARG A 36 -11.42 12.27 0.75
C ARG A 36 -9.95 12.66 0.87
N THR A 37 -9.55 13.15 2.04
CA THR A 37 -8.15 13.26 2.41
C THR A 37 -7.55 11.90 2.10
N GLU A 38 -6.75 11.81 1.03
CA GLU A 38 -5.91 10.65 0.75
C GLU A 38 -5.29 10.22 2.09
N ASP A 39 -5.62 9.01 2.54
CA ASP A 39 -5.16 8.53 3.83
C ASP A 39 -3.67 8.22 3.69
N TRP A 40 -2.84 9.20 4.06
CA TRP A 40 -1.39 9.10 4.04
C TRP A 40 -0.92 8.33 5.26
N THR A 41 -1.41 7.10 5.42
CA THR A 41 -1.01 6.23 6.52
C THR A 41 0.04 5.23 6.07
N ALA A 42 0.93 4.89 6.98
CA ALA A 42 1.83 3.77 6.87
C ALA A 42 1.65 2.89 8.10
N ALA A 43 1.68 1.58 7.93
CA ALA A 43 1.50 0.63 9.00
C ALA A 43 2.81 -0.11 9.28
N ILE A 44 3.12 -0.28 10.57
CA ILE A 44 4.16 -1.18 11.04
C ILE A 44 3.47 -2.29 11.82
N ILE A 45 3.45 -3.49 11.26
CA ILE A 45 2.85 -4.69 11.83
C ILE A 45 4.01 -5.50 12.42
N ASP A 46 4.14 -5.48 13.74
CA ASP A 46 5.30 -6.02 14.43
C ASP A 46 4.96 -7.28 15.22
N GLN A 47 5.15 -8.43 14.59
CA GLN A 47 4.92 -9.73 15.23
C GLN A 47 6.14 -10.25 16.00
N LEU A 48 7.35 -9.84 15.63
CA LEU A 48 8.58 -10.38 16.21
C LEU A 48 8.80 -9.96 17.68
N ALA A 49 8.11 -8.92 18.12
CA ALA A 49 8.13 -8.47 19.52
C ALA A 49 7.45 -9.44 20.51
N THR A 50 6.94 -10.61 20.08
CA THR A 50 6.55 -11.70 21.01
C THR A 50 7.76 -12.34 21.70
N GLU A 51 8.94 -12.28 21.08
CA GLU A 51 10.16 -12.87 21.60
C GLU A 51 10.88 -11.87 22.51
N ALA A 52 10.98 -12.17 23.81
CA ALA A 52 11.55 -11.25 24.80
C ALA A 52 12.98 -10.77 24.44
N ALA A 53 13.77 -11.63 23.80
CA ALA A 53 15.11 -11.31 23.33
C ALA A 53 15.13 -10.24 22.22
N LEU A 54 14.04 -10.09 21.47
CA LEU A 54 13.94 -9.23 20.29
C LEU A 54 13.26 -7.88 20.58
N ILE A 55 12.78 -7.65 21.80
CA ILE A 55 12.04 -6.43 22.17
C ILE A 55 12.87 -5.16 21.91
N ASN A 56 14.13 -5.14 22.34
CA ASN A 56 14.98 -3.95 22.19
C ASN A 56 15.26 -3.64 20.71
N GLN A 57 15.50 -4.68 19.91
CA GLN A 57 15.71 -4.54 18.46
C GLN A 57 14.45 -4.05 17.77
N SER A 58 13.29 -4.58 18.16
CA SER A 58 11.98 -4.16 17.66
C SER A 58 11.68 -2.68 17.96
N ILE A 59 11.97 -2.23 19.19
CA ILE A 59 11.85 -0.82 19.56
C ILE A 59 12.78 0.05 18.70
N ALA A 60 14.04 -0.34 18.53
CA ALA A 60 15.02 0.42 17.75
C ALA A 60 14.62 0.55 16.27
N PHE A 61 14.18 -0.55 15.66
CA PHE A 61 13.63 -0.56 14.31
C PHE A 61 12.41 0.36 14.21
N ASN A 62 11.42 0.19 15.08
CA ASN A 62 10.18 0.94 15.06
C ASN A 62 10.43 2.46 15.17
N ILE A 63 11.28 2.90 16.09
CA ILE A 63 11.66 4.32 16.23
C ILE A 63 12.25 4.84 14.90
N THR A 64 13.16 4.09 14.30
CA THR A 64 13.87 4.52 13.08
C THR A 64 12.94 4.54 11.87
N ALA A 65 12.17 3.47 11.65
CA ALA A 65 11.21 3.38 10.56
C ALA A 65 10.11 4.45 10.69
N THR A 66 9.57 4.64 11.89
CA THR A 66 8.58 5.69 12.19
C THR A 66 9.14 7.08 11.90
N SER A 67 10.39 7.34 12.26
CA SER A 67 11.04 8.62 11.97
C SER A 67 11.11 8.91 10.46
N ILE A 68 11.50 7.92 9.65
CA ILE A 68 11.61 8.07 8.18
C ILE A 68 10.24 8.28 7.53
N LEU A 69 9.24 7.50 7.95
CA LEU A 69 7.87 7.59 7.45
C LEU A 69 7.23 8.95 7.81
N ASN A 70 7.36 9.39 9.07
CA ASN A 70 6.89 10.69 9.53
C ASN A 70 7.59 11.85 8.80
N ALA A 71 8.90 11.75 8.56
CA ALA A 71 9.64 12.73 7.76
C ALA A 71 9.09 12.86 6.33
N SER A 72 8.45 11.79 5.82
CA SER A 72 7.78 11.74 4.51
C SER A 72 6.28 12.09 4.58
N ARG A 73 5.81 12.53 5.76
CA ARG A 73 4.43 12.93 6.07
C ARG A 73 3.41 11.79 6.01
N PHE A 74 3.83 10.57 6.30
CA PHE A 74 2.90 9.50 6.66
C PHE A 74 2.50 9.62 8.12
N GLU A 75 1.25 9.32 8.43
CA GLU A 75 0.79 8.99 9.77
C GLU A 75 1.09 7.50 10.02
N VAL A 76 1.98 7.23 10.98
CA VAL A 76 2.42 5.86 11.25
C VAL A 76 1.49 5.19 12.26
N LYS A 77 0.89 4.07 11.87
CA LYS A 77 0.10 3.18 12.72
C LYS A 77 0.97 1.98 13.11
N TYR A 78 1.36 1.90 14.37
CA TYR A 78 2.10 0.76 14.90
C TYR A 78 1.13 -0.25 15.51
N HIS A 79 1.26 -1.50 15.09
CA HIS A 79 0.48 -2.63 15.58
C HIS A 79 1.44 -3.59 16.31
N PRO A 80 1.41 -3.64 17.65
CA PRO A 80 2.28 -4.51 18.43
C PRO A 80 1.89 -5.98 18.26
N SER A 81 2.82 -6.86 18.62
CA SER A 81 2.64 -8.31 18.49
C SER A 81 1.38 -8.83 19.18
N THR A 82 0.97 -8.24 20.31
CA THR A 82 -0.26 -8.59 21.03
C THR A 82 -1.54 -8.49 20.22
N ASP A 83 -1.52 -7.70 19.13
CA ASP A 83 -2.70 -7.42 18.32
C ASP A 83 -2.73 -8.27 17.04
N ILE A 84 -1.64 -8.95 16.67
CA ILE A 84 -1.47 -9.60 15.36
C ILE A 84 -2.02 -11.03 15.38
N THR A 85 -3.33 -11.17 15.42
CA THR A 85 -4.06 -12.45 15.39
C THR A 85 -4.49 -12.85 13.98
N VAL A 86 -5.11 -14.03 13.82
CA VAL A 86 -5.76 -14.41 12.54
C VAL A 86 -6.83 -13.37 12.14
N ASP A 87 -7.59 -12.85 13.11
CA ASP A 87 -8.60 -11.83 12.86
C ASP A 87 -8.00 -10.46 12.50
N PHE A 88 -6.81 -10.14 13.02
CA PHE A 88 -6.09 -8.95 12.56
C PHE A 88 -5.76 -9.05 11.06
N TYR A 89 -5.24 -10.20 10.63
CA TYR A 89 -4.91 -10.44 9.22
C TYR A 89 -6.14 -10.42 8.33
N LYS A 90 -7.31 -10.86 8.82
CA LYS A 90 -8.58 -10.73 8.08
C LYS A 90 -8.85 -9.28 7.66
N ASP A 91 -8.52 -8.32 8.52
CA ASP A 91 -8.80 -6.90 8.30
C ASP A 91 -7.57 -6.10 7.82
N LEU A 92 -6.45 -6.78 7.53
CA LEU A 92 -5.16 -6.18 7.17
C LEU A 92 -5.25 -5.08 6.10
N PRO A 93 -6.05 -5.21 5.01
CA PRO A 93 -6.10 -4.18 3.98
C PRO A 93 -6.55 -2.82 4.51
N SER A 94 -7.52 -2.81 5.43
CA SER A 94 -8.02 -1.58 6.07
C SER A 94 -7.02 -0.95 7.05
N LYS A 95 -6.01 -1.72 7.47
CA LYS A 95 -4.99 -1.32 8.45
C LYS A 95 -3.66 -0.91 7.82
N SER A 96 -3.46 -1.15 6.52
CA SER A 96 -2.15 -1.09 5.84
C SER A 96 -1.76 0.27 5.27
N GLY A 97 -2.73 1.12 4.91
CA GLY A 97 -2.44 2.42 4.29
C GLY A 97 -1.68 2.31 2.95
N LYS A 98 -0.78 3.26 2.69
CA LYS A 98 0.04 3.31 1.47
C LYS A 98 1.34 2.49 1.57
N ILE A 99 1.82 2.22 2.78
CA ILE A 99 3.02 1.41 3.02
C ILE A 99 2.74 0.52 4.22
N ALA A 100 2.89 -0.79 4.08
CA ALA A 100 2.78 -1.74 5.18
C ALA A 100 4.10 -2.48 5.37
N LEU A 101 4.71 -2.33 6.54
CA LEU A 101 5.89 -3.07 6.97
C LEU A 101 5.42 -4.23 7.84
N LEU A 102 5.55 -5.46 7.35
CA LEU A 102 5.21 -6.65 8.12
C LEU A 102 6.52 -7.26 8.63
N ARG A 103 6.84 -7.02 9.90
CA ARG A 103 7.90 -7.73 10.64
C ARG A 103 7.33 -9.05 11.10
N VAL A 104 7.52 -10.08 10.28
CA VAL A 104 6.80 -11.35 10.36
C VAL A 104 7.74 -12.52 10.08
N HIS A 105 7.48 -13.67 10.70
CA HIS A 105 8.08 -14.93 10.30
C HIS A 105 7.36 -15.48 9.06
N GLY A 106 8.12 -15.81 8.02
CA GLY A 106 7.62 -16.45 6.80
C GLY A 106 8.20 -17.85 6.67
N ALA A 107 7.38 -18.82 6.25
CA ALA A 107 7.85 -20.15 5.93
C ALA A 107 7.16 -20.69 4.68
N VAL A 108 7.92 -21.47 3.90
CA VAL A 108 7.35 -22.27 2.81
C VAL A 108 6.72 -23.51 3.44
N ARG A 109 5.44 -23.73 3.15
CA ARG A 109 4.70 -24.90 3.61
C ARG A 109 5.25 -26.15 2.93
N ASN A 110 5.52 -27.18 3.72
CA ASN A 110 6.14 -28.43 3.27
C ASN A 110 5.63 -28.93 1.92
N GLU A 111 6.55 -29.20 1.00
CA GLU A 111 6.29 -29.76 -0.33
C GLU A 111 5.27 -28.95 -1.18
N SER A 112 5.21 -27.63 -0.98
CA SER A 112 4.34 -26.74 -1.76
C SER A 112 5.04 -25.41 -2.09
N ASP A 113 4.42 -24.62 -2.96
CA ASP A 113 4.78 -23.25 -3.30
C ASP A 113 4.09 -22.22 -2.37
N PHE A 114 3.42 -22.67 -1.31
CA PHE A 114 2.70 -21.79 -0.39
C PHE A 114 3.67 -21.18 0.61
N VAL A 115 3.74 -19.86 0.62
CA VAL A 115 4.39 -19.10 1.71
C VAL A 115 3.32 -18.73 2.72
N ASP A 116 3.48 -19.21 3.94
CA ASP A 116 2.63 -18.86 5.06
C ASP A 116 3.30 -17.78 5.92
N LEU A 117 2.50 -16.79 6.32
CA LEU A 117 2.90 -15.77 7.28
C LEU A 117 2.39 -16.19 8.65
N PHE A 118 3.30 -16.30 9.61
CA PHE A 118 2.93 -16.59 10.99
C PHE A 118 2.03 -15.45 11.52
N THR A 119 1.28 -15.73 12.58
CA THR A 119 0.62 -14.72 13.42
C THR A 119 1.33 -14.66 14.77
N SER A 120 0.95 -13.70 15.63
CA SER A 120 1.35 -13.71 17.05
C SER A 120 0.44 -14.55 17.92
N GLU A 121 -0.58 -15.20 17.35
CA GLU A 121 -1.54 -15.99 18.10
C GLU A 121 -0.99 -17.41 18.33
N PRO A 122 -0.75 -17.84 19.59
CA PRO A 122 -0.28 -19.18 19.88
C PRO A 122 -1.23 -20.23 19.32
N TYR A 123 -0.67 -21.31 18.79
CA TYR A 123 -1.47 -22.41 18.30
C TYR A 123 -2.23 -23.08 19.46
N ASP A 124 -3.52 -23.33 19.25
CA ASP A 124 -4.37 -24.11 20.15
C ASP A 124 -5.24 -25.05 19.32
N GLU A 125 -5.05 -26.36 19.48
CA GLU A 125 -5.74 -27.38 18.69
C GLU A 125 -7.27 -27.29 18.85
N GLY A 126 -7.75 -26.98 20.07
CA GLY A 126 -9.17 -26.80 20.36
C GLY A 126 -9.78 -25.66 19.55
N LYS A 127 -9.12 -24.49 19.55
CA LYS A 127 -9.52 -23.32 18.77
C LYS A 127 -9.41 -23.59 17.26
N ALA A 128 -8.37 -24.29 16.83
CA ALA A 128 -8.24 -24.69 15.42
C ALA A 128 -9.47 -25.47 14.95
N LEU A 129 -9.86 -26.52 15.68
CA LEU A 129 -10.95 -27.42 15.30
C LEU A 129 -12.34 -26.82 15.52
N GLN A 130 -12.55 -26.08 16.61
CA GLN A 130 -13.88 -25.59 17.00
C GLN A 130 -14.20 -24.20 16.45
N HIS A 131 -13.19 -23.39 16.13
CA HIS A 131 -13.38 -22.01 15.70
C HIS A 131 -12.87 -21.77 14.28
N TYR A 132 -11.65 -22.16 13.94
CA TYR A 132 -11.07 -21.83 12.64
C TYR A 132 -11.48 -22.77 11.50
N VAL A 133 -11.51 -24.07 11.70
CA VAL A 133 -11.97 -25.01 10.65
C VAL A 133 -13.40 -24.70 10.18
N PRO A 134 -14.38 -24.42 11.05
CA PRO A 134 -15.73 -24.07 10.61
C PRO A 134 -15.83 -22.75 9.82
N VAL A 135 -14.94 -21.78 10.09
CA VAL A 135 -15.00 -20.43 9.51
C VAL A 135 -14.11 -20.30 8.27
N TYR A 136 -12.90 -20.85 8.34
CA TYR A 136 -11.85 -20.67 7.34
C TYR A 136 -11.47 -21.98 6.63
N GLY A 137 -12.01 -23.13 7.03
CA GLY A 137 -11.62 -24.43 6.47
C GLY A 137 -10.14 -24.71 6.68
N SER A 138 -9.43 -25.07 5.61
CA SER A 138 -7.99 -25.37 5.60
C SER A 138 -7.10 -24.16 5.28
N GLN A 139 -7.61 -22.93 5.43
CA GLN A 139 -6.88 -21.70 5.06
C GLN A 139 -5.89 -21.23 6.14
N ILE A 140 -6.10 -21.65 7.39
CA ILE A 140 -5.21 -21.38 8.53
C ILE A 140 -4.33 -22.60 8.74
N SER A 141 -3.02 -22.39 8.86
CA SER A 141 -2.04 -23.44 9.09
C SER A 141 -1.48 -23.38 10.52
N HIS A 142 -0.90 -24.52 10.93
CA HIS A 142 -0.07 -24.63 12.11
C HIS A 142 1.37 -24.36 11.69
N ALA A 143 2.03 -23.41 12.36
CA ALA A 143 3.41 -23.04 12.08
C ALA A 143 4.26 -23.13 13.36
N GLU A 144 5.43 -23.74 13.24
CA GLU A 144 6.32 -24.03 14.37
C GLU A 144 7.72 -23.46 14.13
N PHE A 145 8.38 -23.02 15.20
CA PHE A 145 9.81 -22.72 15.14
C PHE A 145 10.60 -24.03 15.13
N LEU A 146 11.57 -24.15 14.22
CA LEU A 146 12.44 -25.33 14.11
C LEU A 146 13.59 -25.33 15.13
N THR A 147 13.66 -24.32 15.98
CA THR A 147 14.69 -24.17 17.02
C THR A 147 14.06 -23.84 18.36
N PRO A 148 14.69 -24.18 19.51
CA PRO A 148 14.20 -23.81 20.82
C PRO A 148 13.88 -22.30 20.89
N PRO A 149 12.74 -21.89 21.48
CA PRO A 149 11.84 -22.69 22.33
C PRO A 149 10.80 -23.54 21.58
N TYR A 150 10.85 -23.67 20.25
CA TYR A 150 9.87 -24.41 19.43
C TYR A 150 8.43 -23.90 19.62
N ASN A 151 8.28 -22.57 19.68
CA ASN A 151 6.95 -21.97 19.81
C ASN A 151 6.09 -22.27 18.58
N GLU A 152 4.81 -22.50 18.83
CA GLU A 152 3.80 -22.83 17.84
C GLU A 152 2.78 -21.69 17.70
N TYR A 153 2.45 -21.32 16.48
CA TYR A 153 1.53 -20.23 16.16
C TYR A 153 0.56 -20.65 15.05
N PHE A 154 -0.59 -19.96 14.99
CA PHE A 154 -1.38 -19.96 13.75
C PHE A 154 -0.67 -19.18 12.66
N ALA A 155 -0.85 -19.58 11.41
CA ALA A 155 -0.36 -18.89 10.24
C ALA A 155 -1.42 -18.75 9.14
N ILE A 156 -1.27 -17.73 8.29
CA ILE A 156 -2.16 -17.45 7.17
C ILE A 156 -1.43 -17.66 5.84
N GLY A 157 -2.06 -18.42 4.95
CA GLY A 157 -1.53 -18.68 3.61
C GLY A 157 -2.21 -17.88 2.50
N PRO A 158 -1.78 -18.07 1.24
CA PRO A 158 -2.33 -17.38 0.07
C PRO A 158 -3.85 -17.52 -0.06
N THR A 159 -4.41 -18.70 0.25
CA THR A 159 -5.86 -18.93 0.20
C THR A 159 -6.60 -18.07 1.22
N PHE A 160 -6.06 -17.87 2.42
CA PHE A 160 -6.65 -16.96 3.41
C PHE A 160 -6.71 -15.52 2.87
N VAL A 161 -5.60 -15.06 2.28
CA VAL A 161 -5.54 -13.74 1.63
C VAL A 161 -6.54 -13.64 0.49
N GLY A 162 -6.74 -14.71 -0.29
CA GLY A 162 -7.62 -14.79 -1.45
C GLY A 162 -9.12 -15.00 -1.15
N SER A 163 -9.48 -15.57 -0.01
CA SER A 163 -10.87 -15.95 0.28
C SER A 163 -11.44 -15.36 1.56
N SER A 164 -10.61 -15.08 2.57
CA SER A 164 -11.07 -14.69 3.90
C SER A 164 -10.75 -13.24 4.27
N MET A 165 -9.65 -12.69 3.74
CA MET A 165 -9.28 -11.29 3.97
C MET A 165 -10.32 -10.32 3.38
N GLN A 166 -10.74 -9.34 4.19
CA GLN A 166 -11.80 -8.40 3.89
C GLN A 166 -11.28 -7.12 3.24
N GLY A 167 -12.05 -6.59 2.30
CA GLY A 167 -11.71 -5.36 1.59
C GLY A 167 -10.61 -5.55 0.56
N ARG A 168 -9.93 -4.44 0.25
CA ARG A 168 -8.82 -4.38 -0.70
C ARG A 168 -7.77 -3.42 -0.18
N PHE A 169 -6.50 -3.67 -0.50
CA PHE A 169 -5.45 -2.72 -0.21
C PHE A 169 -5.65 -1.46 -1.06
N ASP A 170 -5.08 -0.34 -0.60
CA ASP A 170 -4.97 0.85 -1.44
C ASP A 170 -4.20 0.50 -2.73
N SER A 171 -4.63 1.05 -3.88
CA SER A 171 -4.01 0.73 -5.17
C SER A 171 -2.56 1.20 -5.30
N ASN A 172 -2.08 2.02 -4.36
CA ASN A 172 -0.69 2.46 -4.23
C ASN A 172 0.02 1.78 -3.05
N CYS A 173 -0.61 0.82 -2.38
CA CYS A 173 -0.05 0.16 -1.19
C CYS A 173 1.20 -0.66 -1.56
N VAL A 174 2.34 -0.31 -0.97
CA VAL A 174 3.56 -1.12 -1.03
C VAL A 174 3.65 -1.94 0.25
N ILE A 175 3.70 -3.26 0.11
CA ILE A 175 3.84 -4.19 1.22
C ILE A 175 5.28 -4.67 1.27
N ILE A 176 5.94 -4.58 2.42
CA ILE A 176 7.29 -5.08 2.65
C ILE A 176 7.19 -6.22 3.66
N LEU A 177 7.43 -7.45 3.20
CA LEU A 177 7.39 -8.69 3.98
C LEU A 177 8.78 -9.00 4.53
N MET A 178 9.04 -8.59 5.78
CA MET A 178 10.35 -8.64 6.42
C MET A 178 10.65 -10.01 7.07
N GLY A 179 10.36 -11.10 6.37
CA GLY A 179 10.53 -12.47 6.86
C GLY A 179 11.29 -13.36 5.89
N CYS A 180 11.78 -14.51 6.39
CA CYS A 180 12.44 -15.51 5.57
C CYS A 180 11.53 -16.02 4.44
N ASN A 181 12.11 -16.23 3.26
CA ASN A 181 11.44 -16.84 2.11
C ASN A 181 10.11 -16.19 1.68
N THR A 182 9.84 -14.94 2.10
CA THR A 182 8.57 -14.27 1.83
C THR A 182 8.33 -14.00 0.34
N LEU A 183 9.39 -14.11 -0.46
CA LEU A 183 9.35 -14.01 -1.92
C LEU A 183 10.26 -15.04 -2.60
N ASN A 184 10.53 -16.16 -1.94
CA ASN A 184 11.14 -17.34 -2.60
C ASN A 184 10.14 -17.95 -3.59
N GLU A 185 8.88 -18.06 -3.15
CA GLU A 185 7.73 -18.39 -3.98
C GLU A 185 6.79 -17.19 -4.08
N THR A 186 6.07 -17.06 -5.20
CA THR A 186 5.25 -15.86 -5.47
C THR A 186 3.81 -15.96 -4.98
N THR A 187 3.33 -17.12 -4.54
CA THR A 187 1.89 -17.36 -4.26
C THR A 187 1.30 -16.38 -3.24
N MET A 188 2.03 -16.07 -2.16
CA MET A 188 1.59 -15.09 -1.15
C MET A 188 1.57 -13.67 -1.73
N ALA A 189 2.61 -13.29 -2.46
CA ALA A 189 2.69 -11.98 -3.10
C ALA A 189 1.61 -11.79 -4.18
N GLU A 190 1.33 -12.83 -4.95
CA GLU A 190 0.23 -12.91 -5.92
C GLU A 190 -1.12 -12.69 -5.26
N ALA A 191 -1.38 -13.35 -4.12
CA ALA A 191 -2.62 -13.18 -3.38
C ALA A 191 -2.77 -11.75 -2.86
N LEU A 192 -1.70 -11.15 -2.33
CA LEU A 192 -1.69 -9.77 -1.82
C LEU A 192 -1.90 -8.74 -2.94
N VAL A 193 -1.23 -8.90 -4.08
CA VAL A 193 -1.41 -8.04 -5.27
C VAL A 193 -2.82 -8.20 -5.85
N SER A 194 -3.34 -9.43 -5.91
CA SER A 194 -4.72 -9.70 -6.33
C SER A 194 -5.74 -9.07 -5.39
N ARG A 195 -5.38 -8.89 -4.11
CA ARG A 195 -6.14 -8.15 -3.09
C ARG A 195 -5.97 -6.63 -3.17
N GLY A 196 -5.15 -6.11 -4.09
CA GLY A 196 -5.07 -4.69 -4.45
C GLY A 196 -3.74 -4.02 -4.15
N ALA A 197 -2.77 -4.72 -3.56
CA ALA A 197 -1.45 -4.13 -3.30
C ALA A 197 -0.76 -3.78 -4.63
N LYS A 198 -0.04 -2.66 -4.64
CA LYS A 198 0.68 -2.16 -5.82
C LYS A 198 1.93 -2.99 -6.10
N VAL A 199 2.71 -3.22 -5.04
CA VAL A 199 3.94 -4.01 -5.07
C VAL A 199 4.10 -4.71 -3.73
N VAL A 200 4.55 -5.95 -3.76
CA VAL A 200 5.05 -6.69 -2.60
C VAL A 200 6.56 -6.80 -2.73
N ILE A 201 7.29 -6.47 -1.68
CA ILE A 201 8.75 -6.60 -1.58
C ILE A 201 9.04 -7.62 -0.48
N GLY A 202 9.95 -8.55 -0.71
CA GLY A 202 10.28 -9.60 0.25
C GLY A 202 11.64 -10.24 0.00
N TRP A 203 11.91 -11.32 0.73
CA TRP A 203 13.20 -12.01 0.72
C TRP A 203 13.11 -13.35 0.00
N THR A 204 14.10 -13.62 -0.85
CA THR A 204 14.20 -14.87 -1.62
C THR A 204 14.73 -16.06 -0.81
N ASN A 205 15.28 -15.82 0.39
CA ASN A 205 15.85 -16.87 1.22
C ASN A 205 15.78 -16.50 2.72
N TRP A 206 16.48 -17.25 3.56
CA TRP A 206 16.64 -17.01 4.98
C TRP A 206 17.42 -15.72 5.23
N VAL A 207 16.90 -14.86 6.09
CA VAL A 207 17.49 -13.56 6.42
C VAL A 207 17.56 -13.41 7.94
N GLU A 208 18.66 -12.86 8.44
CA GLU A 208 18.75 -12.55 9.87
C GLU A 208 17.94 -11.29 10.20
N LEU A 209 17.49 -11.19 11.45
CA LEU A 209 16.67 -10.07 11.89
C LEU A 209 17.38 -8.71 11.72
N SER A 210 18.68 -8.64 12.04
CA SER A 210 19.47 -7.42 11.84
C SER A 210 19.57 -7.01 10.37
N ASP A 211 19.68 -7.99 9.47
CA ASP A 211 19.81 -7.74 8.05
C ASP A 211 18.49 -7.23 7.48
N THR A 212 17.38 -7.93 7.76
CA THR A 212 16.05 -7.49 7.29
C THR A 212 15.67 -6.12 7.83
N ASP A 213 15.97 -5.81 9.10
CA ASP A 213 15.73 -4.50 9.70
C ASP A 213 16.57 -3.42 8.98
N SER A 214 17.89 -3.62 8.87
CA SER A 214 18.80 -2.62 8.30
C SER A 214 18.59 -2.39 6.79
N SER A 215 18.34 -3.46 6.04
CA SER A 215 17.97 -3.42 4.62
C SER A 215 16.64 -2.70 4.43
N THR A 216 15.63 -2.96 5.26
CA THR A 216 14.34 -2.25 5.18
C THR A 216 14.48 -0.77 5.51
N ILE A 217 15.29 -0.40 6.50
CA ILE A 217 15.59 1.01 6.80
C ILE A 217 16.26 1.68 5.59
N SER A 218 17.20 1.01 4.92
CA SER A 218 17.85 1.51 3.71
C SER A 218 16.86 1.63 2.54
N LEU A 219 15.98 0.64 2.38
CA LEU A 219 14.89 0.64 1.39
C LEU A 219 13.98 1.85 1.57
N LEU A 220 13.49 2.10 2.79
CA LEU A 220 12.67 3.27 3.09
C LEU A 220 13.39 4.57 2.75
N ARG A 221 14.70 4.68 3.03
CA ARG A 221 15.49 5.88 2.69
C ARG A 221 15.59 6.10 1.18
N TYR A 222 15.71 5.04 0.38
CA TYR A 222 15.76 5.15 -1.08
C TYR A 222 14.40 5.46 -1.69
N LEU A 223 13.34 4.75 -1.26
CA LEU A 223 11.99 4.91 -1.78
C LEU A 223 11.38 6.26 -1.41
N LEU A 224 11.74 6.82 -0.25
CA LEU A 224 11.16 8.04 0.30
C LEU A 224 12.12 9.23 0.30
N ALA A 225 13.23 9.12 -0.44
CA ALA A 225 14.15 10.23 -0.64
C ALA A 225 13.45 11.42 -1.33
N LYS A 226 14.08 12.61 -1.23
CA LYS A 226 13.64 13.80 -1.97
C LYS A 226 13.66 13.56 -3.49
N ASP A 227 14.67 12.82 -3.95
CA ASP A 227 14.76 12.27 -5.30
C ASP A 227 14.65 10.74 -5.16
N PRO A 228 13.42 10.21 -5.19
CA PRO A 228 13.15 8.81 -4.83
C PRO A 228 13.61 7.86 -5.93
N TYR A 229 14.12 6.71 -5.51
CA TYR A 229 14.39 5.60 -6.41
C TYR A 229 13.07 4.93 -6.82
N THR A 230 13.07 4.29 -7.99
CA THR A 230 12.04 3.29 -8.30
C THR A 230 12.21 2.08 -7.39
N VAL A 231 11.17 1.25 -7.26
CA VAL A 231 11.26 -0.02 -6.51
C VAL A 231 12.45 -0.85 -6.96
N ARG A 232 12.60 -1.09 -8.27
CA ARG A 232 13.71 -1.87 -8.84
C ARG A 232 15.05 -1.22 -8.52
N GLY A 233 15.17 0.10 -8.68
CA GLY A 233 16.42 0.82 -8.43
C GLY A 233 16.85 0.75 -6.95
N ALA A 234 15.89 0.86 -6.02
CA ALA A 234 16.16 0.75 -4.59
C ALA A 234 16.62 -0.65 -4.21
N ILE A 235 15.93 -1.69 -4.70
CA ILE A 235 16.29 -3.10 -4.45
C ILE A 235 17.66 -3.44 -5.04
N GLN A 236 17.94 -3.04 -6.28
CA GLN A 236 19.26 -3.23 -6.89
C GLN A 236 20.36 -2.56 -6.08
N ARG A 237 20.11 -1.38 -5.52
CA ARG A 237 21.10 -0.68 -4.70
C ARG A 237 21.37 -1.40 -3.39
N ILE A 238 20.35 -1.95 -2.74
CA ILE A 238 20.49 -2.72 -1.50
C ILE A 238 21.27 -4.01 -1.77
N ASN A 239 20.86 -4.80 -2.76
CA ASN A 239 21.51 -6.08 -3.09
C ASN A 239 22.98 -5.92 -3.57
N GLN A 240 23.41 -4.71 -3.93
CA GLN A 240 24.82 -4.38 -4.23
C GLN A 240 25.65 -4.00 -2.99
N LEU A 241 24.99 -3.51 -1.94
CA LEU A 241 25.64 -3.00 -0.73
C LEU A 241 25.58 -3.99 0.42
N ASP A 242 24.52 -4.78 0.46
CA ASP A 242 24.21 -5.72 1.51
C ASP A 242 24.16 -7.13 0.93
N HIS A 243 24.83 -8.04 1.62
CA HIS A 243 24.90 -9.45 1.26
C HIS A 243 24.63 -10.26 2.51
N PRO A 244 23.35 -10.36 2.93
CA PRO A 244 22.98 -11.16 4.08
C PRO A 244 23.47 -12.61 3.92
N PRO A 245 23.65 -13.32 5.03
CA PRO A 245 23.95 -14.75 5.00
C PRO A 245 22.93 -15.54 4.18
N PHE A 246 23.28 -16.79 3.85
CA PHE A 246 22.42 -17.73 3.11
C PHE A 246 22.07 -17.31 1.67
N GLY A 247 22.68 -16.24 1.14
CA GLY A 247 22.44 -15.77 -0.23
C GLY A 247 21.05 -15.15 -0.41
N ALA A 248 20.45 -14.65 0.67
CA ALA A 248 19.19 -13.94 0.60
C ALA A 248 19.34 -12.60 -0.12
N THR A 249 18.39 -12.31 -1.00
CA THR A 249 18.30 -11.02 -1.69
C THR A 249 16.90 -10.47 -1.57
N LEU A 250 16.76 -9.15 -1.57
CA LEU A 250 15.45 -8.52 -1.75
C LEU A 250 15.00 -8.66 -3.19
N ASP A 251 13.72 -8.90 -3.37
CA ASP A 251 13.06 -8.88 -4.68
C ASP A 251 11.65 -8.26 -4.55
N TYR A 252 10.95 -8.06 -5.67
CA TYR A 252 9.61 -7.49 -5.72
C TYR A 252 8.67 -8.27 -6.64
N TYR A 253 7.38 -8.19 -6.36
CA TYR A 253 6.31 -8.75 -7.19
C TYR A 253 5.20 -7.71 -7.40
N PRO A 254 4.59 -7.61 -8.59
CA PRO A 254 4.85 -8.41 -9.78
C PRO A 254 6.13 -8.00 -10.52
N HIS A 255 6.75 -8.91 -11.28
CA HIS A 255 7.93 -8.61 -12.11
C HIS A 255 7.57 -7.90 -13.43
N THR A 256 6.84 -6.78 -13.33
CA THR A 256 6.48 -5.95 -14.49
C THR A 256 7.30 -4.66 -14.52
N GLU A 257 7.32 -3.98 -15.67
CA GLU A 257 7.87 -2.62 -15.78
C GLU A 257 7.14 -1.66 -14.85
N GLU A 258 5.80 -1.74 -14.81
CA GLU A 258 4.98 -0.87 -13.97
C GLU A 258 5.32 -0.97 -12.47
N ALA A 259 5.52 -2.19 -11.95
CA ALA A 259 5.89 -2.40 -10.56
C ALA A 259 7.35 -2.03 -10.29
N GLY A 260 8.27 -2.40 -11.18
CA GLY A 260 9.69 -2.10 -11.01
C GLY A 260 10.03 -0.61 -11.13
N ASP A 261 9.33 0.11 -12.01
CA ASP A 261 9.50 1.55 -12.24
C ASP A 261 8.60 2.40 -11.31
N TYR A 262 7.81 1.74 -10.44
CA TYR A 262 6.98 2.43 -9.48
C TYR A 262 7.82 3.28 -8.53
N VAL A 263 7.43 4.55 -8.39
CA VAL A 263 7.99 5.49 -7.41
C VAL A 263 6.94 5.67 -6.32
N VAL A 264 7.32 5.36 -5.08
CA VAL A 264 6.39 5.45 -3.94
C VAL A 264 5.94 6.90 -3.77
N LEU A 265 4.62 7.09 -3.82
CA LEU A 265 4.04 8.41 -3.65
C LEU A 265 4.23 8.86 -2.20
N THR A 266 4.53 10.14 -2.03
CA THR A 266 4.53 10.80 -0.73
C THR A 266 3.70 12.06 -0.83
N ARG A 267 3.14 12.53 0.29
CA ARG A 267 2.39 13.79 0.31
C ARG A 267 3.22 14.97 -0.24
N LYS A 268 4.55 14.91 -0.12
CA LYS A 268 5.48 15.90 -0.68
C LYS A 268 5.54 15.85 -2.22
N ASN A 269 5.49 14.67 -2.80
CA ASN A 269 5.66 14.45 -4.24
C ASN A 269 4.32 14.50 -5.00
N GLU A 270 3.20 14.25 -4.34
CA GLU A 270 1.89 14.28 -5.01
C GLU A 270 1.40 15.70 -5.33
N THR A 271 1.67 16.66 -4.43
CA THR A 271 1.22 18.07 -4.60
C THR A 271 1.84 18.75 -5.82
N SER A 272 3.05 18.37 -6.24
CA SER A 272 3.67 18.87 -7.47
C SER A 272 3.04 18.26 -8.73
N SER A 273 2.70 16.97 -8.70
CA SER A 273 2.12 16.26 -9.85
C SER A 273 0.66 16.65 -10.12
N GLY A 274 -0.15 16.85 -9.08
CA GLY A 274 -1.56 17.24 -9.18
C GLY A 274 -1.75 18.64 -9.75
N PHE A 275 -0.87 19.59 -9.40
CA PHE A 275 -0.90 20.96 -9.94
C PHE A 275 -0.63 20.97 -11.45
N VAL A 276 0.36 20.20 -11.91
CA VAL A 276 0.71 20.10 -13.34
C VAL A 276 -0.43 19.44 -14.13
N ARG A 277 -0.99 18.32 -13.66
CA ARG A 277 -2.11 17.64 -14.33
C ARG A 277 -3.37 18.53 -14.42
N GLY A 278 -3.71 19.23 -13.34
CA GLY A 278 -4.85 20.16 -13.34
C GLY A 278 -4.66 21.34 -14.29
N PHE A 279 -3.45 21.90 -14.35
CA PHE A 279 -3.13 23.01 -15.24
C PHE A 279 -3.22 22.62 -16.72
N PHE A 280 -2.70 21.43 -17.09
CA PHE A 280 -2.79 20.94 -18.47
C PHE A 280 -4.23 20.64 -18.92
N GLN A 281 -5.07 20.07 -18.05
CA GLN A 281 -6.48 19.83 -18.39
C GLN A 281 -7.26 21.14 -18.61
N ILE A 282 -7.00 22.17 -17.79
CA ILE A 282 -7.63 23.48 -17.94
C ILE A 282 -7.17 24.17 -19.25
N VAL A 283 -5.88 24.13 -19.56
CA VAL A 283 -5.33 24.72 -20.80
C VAL A 283 -5.84 23.97 -22.04
N PHE A 284 -5.93 22.64 -21.99
CA PHE A 284 -6.46 21.83 -23.09
C PHE A 284 -7.96 22.09 -23.34
N MET A 285 -8.77 22.22 -22.29
CA MET A 285 -10.17 22.59 -22.42
C MET A 285 -10.35 24.02 -22.96
N ALA A 286 -9.53 24.98 -22.51
CA ALA A 286 -9.59 26.36 -22.98
C ALA A 286 -9.18 26.50 -24.47
N THR A 287 -8.22 25.69 -24.93
CA THR A 287 -7.78 25.66 -26.34
C THR A 287 -8.82 25.00 -27.25
N LEU A 288 -9.46 23.91 -26.83
CA LEU A 288 -10.60 23.29 -27.53
C LEU A 288 -11.80 24.25 -27.64
N ALA A 289 -12.11 25.00 -26.57
CA ALA A 289 -13.18 25.98 -26.58
C ALA A 289 -12.90 27.14 -27.56
N LYS A 290 -11.65 27.62 -27.64
CA LYS A 290 -11.23 28.63 -28.63
C LYS A 290 -11.28 28.10 -30.06
N TRP A 291 -10.84 26.86 -30.28
CA TRP A 291 -10.86 26.22 -31.61
C TRP A 291 -12.28 26.07 -32.15
N LYS A 292 -13.22 25.58 -31.32
CA LYS A 292 -14.63 25.41 -31.69
C LYS A 292 -15.31 26.74 -32.01
N ARG A 293 -14.93 27.83 -31.32
CA ARG A 293 -15.43 29.19 -31.58
C ARG A 293 -14.97 29.75 -32.94
N SER A 294 -13.75 29.43 -33.38
CA SER A 294 -13.24 29.92 -34.68
C SER A 294 -13.90 29.26 -35.90
N ARG A 295 -14.30 27.99 -35.80
CA ARG A 295 -15.01 27.29 -36.89
C ARG A 295 -16.43 27.80 -37.10
N VAL A 296 -17.12 28.21 -36.03
CA VAL A 296 -18.48 28.75 -36.14
C VAL A 296 -18.49 30.13 -36.80
N VAL A 297 -17.42 30.92 -36.65
CA VAL A 297 -17.29 32.23 -37.29
C VAL A 297 -16.91 32.12 -38.77
N ASN A 298 -16.16 31.08 -39.17
CA ASN A 298 -15.79 30.84 -40.57
C ASN A 298 -16.86 30.13 -41.42
N LEU A 299 -17.97 29.69 -40.83
CA LEU A 299 -19.11 29.10 -41.54
C LEU A 299 -20.28 30.09 -41.73
N LEU A 300 -20.11 31.34 -41.28
CA LEU A 300 -21.11 32.41 -41.34
C LEU A 300 -20.65 33.64 -42.14
N ASN A 301 -19.52 33.53 -42.86
CA ASN A 301 -19.06 34.45 -43.90
C ASN A 301 -18.98 33.70 -45.23
#